data_AF-A0A521W335-F1
#
_entry.id   AF-A0A521W335-F1
#
_cell.length_a   1.000
_cell.length_b   1.000
_cell.length_c   1.000
_cell.angle_alpha   90.00
_cell.angle_beta   90.00
_cell.angle_gamma   90.00
#
_symmetry.space_group_name_H-M   'P 1'
#
loop_
_entity.id
_entity.type
_entity.pdbx_description
1 polymer ?
#
loop_
_entity_poly.entity_id
_entity_poly.type
_entity_poly.pdbx_seq_one_letter_code
_entity_poly.pdbx_strand_id
1 'polypeptide(L)'
;MRLFQETPGMGILRNVLYAVIIAAGYSLAMVIAGRFNAGFLPAYIMIGACLSFFGWGGERLWHATLKNFFHCPFAWYVAPTHLPLWGMMGGIGYTIAILTAKKIGVYPVDEIPVKDFFLTGASLGCMIQSGLYALDLKIKQLQQQTTN
;
A
#
# COMPACT_ATOMS: atom_id res chain seq x y z
N MET A 1 -2.78 15.85 -19.27
CA MET A 1 -2.35 14.80 -18.31
C MET A 1 -3.60 14.27 -17.58
N ARG A 2 -4.34 13.32 -18.18
CA ARG A 2 -5.67 12.85 -17.69
C ARG A 2 -5.64 11.55 -16.86
N LEU A 3 -4.45 10.98 -16.61
CA LEU A 3 -4.28 9.63 -16.05
C LEU A 3 -4.59 9.47 -14.54
N PHE A 4 -4.93 10.55 -13.82
CA PHE A 4 -5.32 10.47 -12.40
C PHE A 4 -6.78 10.84 -12.13
N GLN A 5 -7.57 11.14 -13.17
CA GLN A 5 -9.03 11.18 -13.07
C GLN A 5 -9.59 9.77 -13.25
N GLU A 6 -9.14 8.83 -12.40
CA GLU A 6 -9.91 7.61 -12.22
C GLU A 6 -11.26 8.00 -11.63
N THR A 7 -12.35 7.51 -12.23
CA THR A 7 -13.65 7.64 -11.59
C THR A 7 -13.57 7.03 -10.18
N PRO A 8 -14.19 7.65 -9.17
CA PRO A 8 -14.05 7.20 -7.79
C PRO A 8 -14.36 5.71 -7.61
N GLY A 9 -15.30 5.18 -8.41
CA GLY A 9 -15.64 3.74 -8.42
C GLY A 9 -14.49 2.82 -8.87
N MET A 10 -13.75 3.15 -9.93
CA MET A 10 -12.63 2.32 -10.36
C MET A 10 -11.48 2.33 -9.35
N GLY A 11 -11.21 3.48 -8.72
CA GLY A 11 -10.19 3.59 -7.68
C GLY A 11 -10.51 2.72 -6.46
N ILE A 12 -11.79 2.71 -6.03
CA ILE A 12 -12.26 1.87 -4.92
C ILE A 12 -12.13 0.39 -5.28
N LEU A 13 -12.61 -0.03 -6.45
CA LEU A 13 -12.55 -1.42 -6.88
C LEU A 13 -11.10 -1.92 -6.93
N ARG A 14 -10.19 -1.13 -7.48
CA ARG A 14 -8.76 -1.45 -7.52
C ARG A 14 -8.18 -1.62 -6.11
N ASN A 15 -8.52 -0.74 -5.19
CA ASN A 15 -8.03 -0.85 -3.81
C ASN A 15 -8.60 -2.06 -3.08
N VAL A 16 -9.85 -2.43 -3.36
CA VAL A 16 -10.45 -3.67 -2.83
C VAL A 16 -9.70 -4.89 -3.38
N LEU A 17 -9.40 -4.93 -4.68
CA LEU A 17 -8.60 -6.01 -5.28
C LEU A 17 -7.20 -6.09 -4.66
N TYR A 18 -6.54 -4.95 -4.46
CA TYR A 18 -5.24 -4.91 -3.78
C TYR A 18 -5.34 -5.34 -2.32
N ALA A 19 -6.39 -4.96 -1.61
CA ALA A 19 -6.62 -5.41 -0.24
C ALA A 19 -6.72 -6.95 -0.17
N VAL A 20 -7.44 -7.57 -1.11
CA VAL A 20 -7.54 -9.03 -1.22
C VAL A 20 -6.18 -9.66 -1.51
N ILE A 21 -5.42 -9.12 -2.47
CA ILE A 21 -4.09 -9.64 -2.82
C ILE A 21 -3.12 -9.54 -1.63
N ILE A 22 -3.11 -8.39 -0.94
CA ILE A 22 -2.25 -8.16 0.23
C ILE A 22 -2.65 -9.10 1.37
N ALA A 23 -3.94 -9.24 1.64
CA ALA A 23 -4.45 -10.14 2.68
C ALA A 23 -4.10 -11.60 2.37
N ALA A 24 -4.23 -12.04 1.12
CA ALA A 24 -3.86 -13.38 0.67
C ALA A 24 -2.35 -13.61 0.79
N GLY A 25 -1.53 -12.65 0.35
CA GLY A 25 -0.07 -12.71 0.47
C GLY A 25 0.41 -12.76 1.92
N TYR A 26 -0.20 -11.95 2.80
CA TYR A 26 0.10 -11.96 4.23
C TYR A 26 -0.32 -13.28 4.89
N SER A 27 -1.49 -13.82 4.52
CA SER A 27 -1.96 -15.12 4.99
C SER A 27 -1.00 -16.23 4.58
N LEU A 28 -0.54 -16.24 3.32
CA LEU A 28 0.44 -17.19 2.82
C LEU A 28 1.77 -17.07 3.58
N ALA A 29 2.25 -15.86 3.84
CA ALA A 29 3.46 -15.64 4.63
C ALA A 29 3.34 -16.22 6.05
N MET A 30 2.18 -16.08 6.70
CA MET A 30 1.91 -16.67 8.00
C MET A 30 1.83 -18.21 7.95
N VAL A 31 1.33 -18.79 6.86
CA VAL A 31 1.36 -20.25 6.63
C VAL A 31 2.79 -20.74 6.54
N ILE A 32 3.62 -20.08 5.72
CA ILE A 32 5.04 -20.44 5.56
C ILE A 32 5.80 -20.31 6.88
N ALA A 33 5.47 -19.31 7.70
CA ALA A 33 6.07 -19.12 9.02
C ALA A 33 5.56 -20.10 10.10
N GLY A 34 4.60 -20.98 9.78
CA GLY A 34 3.98 -21.90 10.75
C GLY A 34 3.12 -21.21 11.82
N ARG A 35 2.70 -19.96 11.58
CA ARG A 35 1.92 -19.12 12.51
C ARG A 35 0.51 -18.85 12.03
N PHE A 36 0.06 -19.56 10.99
CA PHE A 36 -1.27 -19.37 10.45
C PHE A 36 -2.34 -19.88 11.42
N ASN A 37 -3.30 -19.01 11.72
CA ASN A 37 -4.51 -19.35 12.43
C ASN A 37 -5.69 -18.77 11.65
N ALA A 38 -6.66 -19.61 11.30
CA ALA A 38 -7.86 -19.19 10.58
C ALA A 38 -8.70 -18.16 11.36
N GLY A 39 -8.63 -18.17 12.70
CA GLY A 39 -9.26 -17.14 13.54
C GLY A 39 -8.71 -15.73 13.32
N PHE A 40 -7.50 -15.59 12.76
CA PHE A 40 -6.87 -14.29 12.48
C PHE A 40 -7.17 -13.78 11.07
N LEU A 41 -7.93 -14.52 10.26
CA LEU A 41 -8.29 -14.12 8.90
C LEU A 41 -8.94 -12.72 8.83
N PRO A 42 -9.87 -12.33 9.75
CA PRO A 42 -10.42 -10.99 9.77
C PRO A 42 -9.36 -9.90 9.98
N ALA A 43 -8.33 -10.19 10.80
CA ALA A 43 -7.21 -9.27 11.02
C ALA A 43 -6.39 -9.09 9.73
N TYR A 44 -6.12 -10.17 9.00
CA TYR A 44 -5.36 -10.13 7.74
C TYR A 44 -6.09 -9.34 6.65
N ILE A 45 -7.41 -9.50 6.55
CA ILE A 45 -8.25 -8.72 5.64
C ILE A 45 -8.19 -7.24 6.01
N MET A 46 -8.30 -6.91 7.29
CA MET A 46 -8.23 -5.52 7.76
C MET A 46 -6.86 -4.90 7.51
N ILE A 47 -5.76 -5.65 7.71
CA ILE A 47 -4.41 -5.23 7.35
C ILE A 47 -4.31 -4.92 5.86
N GLY A 48 -4.78 -5.84 5.00
CA GLY A 48 -4.78 -5.64 3.55
C GLY A 48 -5.58 -4.41 3.13
N ALA A 49 -6.76 -4.21 3.71
CA ALA A 49 -7.60 -3.05 3.46
C ALA A 49 -6.91 -1.75 3.88
N CYS A 50 -6.43 -1.64 5.12
CA CYS A 50 -5.77 -0.43 5.60
C CYS A 50 -4.51 -0.12 4.80
N LEU A 51 -3.64 -1.10 4.52
CA LEU A 51 -2.46 -0.89 3.69
C LEU A 51 -2.80 -0.37 2.29
N SER A 52 -3.82 -0.98 1.66
CA SER A 52 -4.28 -0.57 0.33
C SER A 52 -4.83 0.86 0.32
N PHE A 53 -5.73 1.20 1.26
CA PHE A 53 -6.36 2.52 1.32
C PHE A 53 -5.38 3.62 1.73
N PHE A 54 -4.51 3.39 2.72
CA PHE A 54 -3.49 4.36 3.11
C PHE A 54 -2.43 4.53 2.02
N GLY A 55 -2.00 3.44 1.36
CA GLY A 55 -1.10 3.52 0.21
C GLY A 55 -1.69 4.36 -0.92
N TRP A 56 -2.95 4.11 -1.28
CA TRP A 56 -3.66 4.90 -2.29
C TRP A 56 -3.86 6.36 -1.89
N GLY A 57 -4.23 6.62 -0.63
CA GLY A 57 -4.34 7.96 -0.09
C GLY A 57 -3.01 8.71 -0.11
N GLY A 58 -1.91 8.02 0.21
CA GLY A 58 -0.54 8.52 0.15
C GLY A 58 -0.13 8.94 -1.26
N GLU A 59 -0.40 8.09 -2.25
CA GLU A 59 -0.10 8.38 -3.65
C GLU A 59 -0.86 9.62 -4.15
N ARG A 60 -2.15 9.74 -3.78
CA ARG A 60 -2.96 10.92 -4.11
C ARG A 60 -2.46 12.18 -3.41
N LEU A 61 -2.10 12.06 -2.13
CA LEU A 61 -1.55 13.16 -1.36
C LEU A 61 -0.23 13.64 -1.98
N TRP A 62 0.63 12.72 -2.40
CA TRP A 62 1.87 13.03 -3.11
C TRP A 62 1.62 13.81 -4.41
N HIS A 63 0.70 13.31 -5.24
CA HIS A 63 0.34 13.99 -6.48
C HIS A 63 -0.34 15.34 -6.27
N ALA A 64 -1.10 15.51 -5.19
CA ALA A 64 -1.75 16.78 -4.87
C ALA A 64 -0.77 17.81 -4.30
N THR A 65 0.26 17.35 -3.58
CA THR A 65 1.22 18.22 -2.90
C THR A 65 2.50 18.37 -3.73
N LEU A 66 3.39 17.38 -3.65
CA LEU A 66 4.76 17.47 -4.14
C LEU A 66 4.84 17.67 -5.65
N LYS A 67 3.96 17.02 -6.43
CA LYS A 67 3.94 17.23 -7.89
C LYS A 67 3.67 18.70 -8.28
N ASN A 68 2.83 19.41 -7.51
CA ASN A 68 2.51 20.81 -7.78
C ASN A 68 3.59 21.77 -7.26
N PHE A 69 4.33 21.37 -6.21
CA PHE A 69 5.47 22.14 -5.73
C PHE A 69 6.69 22.06 -6.66
N PHE A 70 6.88 20.94 -7.34
CA PHE A 70 8.01 20.74 -8.26
C PHE A 70 7.60 20.92 -9.73
N HIS A 71 7.23 22.13 -10.13
CA HIS A 71 7.11 22.52 -11.55
C HIS A 71 8.47 22.69 -12.28
N CYS A 72 9.56 22.18 -11.70
CA CYS A 72 10.95 22.41 -12.14
C CYS A 72 11.52 21.26 -13.00
N PRO A 73 12.59 21.50 -13.78
CA PRO A 73 13.24 20.54 -14.70
C PRO A 73 13.83 19.27 -14.05
N PHE A 74 13.68 19.12 -12.73
CA PHE A 74 14.19 18.03 -11.91
C PHE A 74 13.12 16.97 -11.57
N ALA A 75 12.14 16.74 -12.45
CA ALA A 75 11.06 15.77 -12.24
C ALA A 75 11.53 14.36 -11.83
N TRP A 76 12.75 13.98 -12.23
CA TRP A 76 13.37 12.71 -11.86
C TRP A 76 13.79 12.63 -10.38
N TYR A 77 14.13 13.75 -9.74
CA TYR A 77 14.44 13.82 -8.30
C TYR A 77 13.19 13.72 -7.42
N VAL A 78 12.01 13.98 -7.99
CA VAL A 78 10.74 13.95 -7.27
C VAL A 78 10.28 12.51 -7.11
N ALA A 79 10.54 11.63 -8.09
CA ALA A 79 10.21 10.20 -8.05
C ALA A 79 10.69 9.44 -6.79
N PRO A 80 11.95 9.58 -6.30
CA PRO A 80 12.38 8.89 -5.08
C PRO A 80 11.70 9.37 -3.81
N THR A 81 11.05 10.54 -3.80
CA THR A 81 10.28 11.01 -2.63
C THR A 81 8.99 10.22 -2.39
N HIS A 82 8.55 9.41 -3.36
CA HIS A 82 7.44 8.46 -3.17
C HIS A 82 7.77 7.41 -2.11
N LEU A 83 9.00 6.86 -2.11
CA LEU A 83 9.40 5.78 -1.23
C LEU A 83 9.20 6.09 0.26
N PRO A 84 9.74 7.20 0.82
CA PRO A 84 9.52 7.51 2.23
C PRO A 84 8.04 7.75 2.55
N LEU A 85 7.27 8.35 1.65
CA LEU A 85 5.84 8.56 1.86
C LEU A 85 5.06 7.24 1.87
N TRP A 86 5.32 6.33 0.93
CA TRP A 86 4.73 5.00 0.91
C TRP A 86 5.09 4.20 2.16
N GLY A 87 6.33 4.32 2.62
CA GLY A 87 6.77 3.75 3.88
C GLY A 87 5.97 4.30 5.06
N MET A 88 5.84 5.61 5.19
CA MET A 88 5.05 6.21 6.27
C MET A 88 3.58 5.77 6.23
N MET A 89 2.94 5.83 5.06
CA MET A 89 1.53 5.46 4.90
C MET A 89 1.30 3.96 5.13
N GLY A 90 2.22 3.12 4.67
CA GLY A 90 2.22 1.68 4.95
C GLY A 90 2.36 1.37 6.44
N GLY A 91 3.31 2.04 7.12
CA GLY A 91 3.50 1.92 8.56
C GLY A 91 2.25 2.34 9.33
N ILE A 92 1.67 3.51 9.01
CA ILE A 92 0.43 4.01 9.62
C ILE A 92 -0.72 3.02 9.40
N GLY A 93 -0.97 2.62 8.15
CA GLY A 93 -2.08 1.73 7.81
C GLY A 93 -1.98 0.38 8.51
N TYR A 94 -0.78 -0.22 8.55
CA TYR A 94 -0.54 -1.49 9.22
C TYR A 94 -0.69 -1.39 10.74
N THR A 95 -0.11 -0.36 11.37
CA THR A 95 -0.24 -0.15 12.82
C THR A 95 -1.70 0.06 13.22
N ILE A 96 -2.45 0.88 12.48
CA ILE A 96 -3.89 1.09 12.75
C ILE A 96 -4.67 -0.21 12.62
N ALA A 97 -4.40 -1.01 11.58
CA ALA A 97 -5.08 -2.29 11.39
C ALA A 97 -4.81 -3.24 12.56
N ILE A 98 -3.55 -3.39 12.99
CA ILE A 98 -3.21 -4.27 14.11
C ILE A 98 -3.82 -3.80 15.42
N LEU A 99 -3.74 -2.50 15.73
CA LEU A 99 -4.35 -1.95 16.94
C LEU A 99 -5.87 -2.14 16.95
N THR A 100 -6.51 -1.96 15.79
CA THR A 100 -7.95 -2.21 15.64
C THR A 100 -8.27 -3.69 15.81
N ALA A 101 -7.46 -4.58 15.22
CA ALA A 101 -7.62 -6.04 15.33
C ALA A 101 -7.48 -6.52 16.76
N LYS A 102 -6.53 -5.95 17.50
CA LYS A 102 -6.37 -6.18 18.95
C LYS A 102 -7.59 -5.73 19.71
N LYS A 103 -8.07 -4.51 19.46
CA LYS A 103 -9.21 -3.92 20.16
C LYS A 103 -10.50 -4.73 20.00
N ILE A 104 -10.71 -5.33 18.83
CA ILE A 104 -11.87 -6.19 18.56
C ILE A 104 -11.63 -7.67 18.92
N GLY A 105 -10.46 -8.01 19.48
CA GLY A 105 -10.15 -9.36 19.97
C GLY A 105 -9.88 -10.40 18.87
N VAL A 106 -9.67 -9.99 17.62
CA VAL A 106 -9.40 -10.92 16.49
C VAL A 106 -7.92 -11.20 16.26
N TYR A 107 -7.03 -10.47 16.93
CA TYR A 107 -5.60 -10.70 16.84
C TYR A 107 -4.96 -10.55 18.22
N PRO A 108 -4.39 -11.62 18.79
CA PRO A 108 -3.62 -11.52 20.02
C PRO A 108 -2.33 -10.80 19.66
N VAL A 109 -2.08 -9.70 20.35
CA VAL A 109 -0.82 -9.01 20.20
C VAL A 109 -0.25 -8.86 21.58
N ASP A 110 0.56 -9.84 21.91
CA ASP A 110 1.44 -9.82 23.06
C ASP A 110 2.38 -8.62 22.90
N GLU A 111 2.76 -8.03 24.04
CA GLU A 111 3.51 -6.77 24.18
C GLU A 111 4.16 -6.26 22.89
N ILE A 112 3.46 -5.35 22.21
CA ILE A 112 3.83 -4.87 20.89
C ILE A 112 4.93 -3.81 21.00
N PRO A 113 6.15 -4.04 20.50
CA PRO A 113 7.04 -2.94 20.12
C PRO A 113 6.46 -2.26 18.87
N VAL A 114 5.75 -1.14 19.06
CA VAL A 114 5.09 -0.37 17.96
C VAL A 114 6.06 -0.09 16.80
N LYS A 115 7.34 0.09 17.11
CA LYS A 115 8.42 0.33 16.15
C LYS A 115 8.55 -0.80 15.12
N ASP A 116 8.48 -2.06 15.55
CA ASP A 116 8.68 -3.20 14.65
C ASP A 116 7.48 -3.39 13.71
N PHE A 117 6.26 -3.12 14.21
CA PHE A 117 5.08 -3.11 13.36
C PHE A 117 5.13 -1.97 12.35
N PHE A 118 5.52 -0.77 12.78
CA PHE A 118 5.64 0.36 11.86
C PHE A 118 6.67 0.09 10.75
N LEU A 119 7.85 -0.44 11.09
CA LEU A 119 8.88 -0.79 10.11
C LEU A 119 8.44 -1.91 9.15
N THR A 120 7.72 -2.92 9.67
CA THR A 120 7.14 -3.99 8.85
C THR A 120 6.11 -3.41 7.88
N GLY A 121 5.18 -2.60 8.38
CA GLY A 121 4.17 -1.91 7.57
C GLY A 121 4.79 -0.96 6.54
N ALA A 122 5.86 -0.26 6.90
CA ALA A 122 6.58 0.63 6.00
C ALA A 122 7.27 -0.13 4.88
N SER A 123 7.93 -1.25 5.22
CA SER A 123 8.59 -2.11 4.23
C SER A 123 7.56 -2.71 3.26
N LEU A 124 6.44 -3.20 3.78
CA LEU A 124 5.34 -3.72 2.97
C LEU A 124 4.74 -2.64 2.07
N GLY A 125 4.46 -1.45 2.62
CA GLY A 125 3.94 -0.31 1.87
C GLY A 125 4.85 0.09 0.72
N CYS A 126 6.16 0.22 0.98
CA CYS A 126 7.16 0.50 -0.05
C CYS A 126 7.21 -0.59 -1.12
N MET A 127 7.26 -1.87 -0.74
CA MET A 127 7.33 -2.99 -1.67
C MET A 127 6.12 -3.03 -2.60
N ILE A 128 4.92 -2.95 -2.03
CA ILE A 128 3.67 -3.00 -2.79
C ILE A 128 3.60 -1.84 -3.77
N GLN A 129 3.82 -0.61 -3.30
CA GLN A 129 3.70 0.57 -4.15
C GLN A 129 4.79 0.64 -5.23
N SER A 130 6.02 0.23 -4.92
CA SER A 130 7.09 0.15 -5.92
C SER A 130 6.77 -0.87 -7.01
N GLY A 131 6.20 -2.03 -6.65
CA GLY A 131 5.78 -3.05 -7.61
C GLY A 131 4.65 -2.54 -8.52
N LEU A 132 3.67 -1.86 -7.95
CA LEU A 132 2.58 -1.24 -8.71
C LEU A 132 3.08 -0.16 -9.67
N TYR A 133 4.01 0.68 -9.21
CA TYR A 133 4.63 1.72 -10.02
C TYR A 133 5.41 1.15 -11.21
N ALA A 134 6.18 0.06 -10.99
CA ALA A 134 6.91 -0.61 -12.06
C ALA A 134 5.97 -1.23 -13.12
N LEU A 135 4.85 -1.82 -12.69
CA LEU A 135 3.81 -2.34 -13.60
C LEU A 135 3.18 -1.23 -14.45
N ASP A 136 2.84 -0.10 -13.83
CA ASP A 136 2.27 1.05 -14.54
C ASP A 136 3.22 1.62 -15.59
N LEU A 137 4.52 1.73 -15.28
CA LEU A 137 5.54 2.14 -16.25
C LEU A 137 5.60 1.20 -17.46
N LYS A 138 5.55 -0.12 -17.22
CA LYS A 138 5.59 -1.12 -18.29
C LYS A 138 4.36 -1.06 -19.18
N ILE A 139 3.17 -0.87 -18.61
CA ILE A 139 1.93 -0.71 -19.38
C ILE A 139 2.01 0.53 -20.29
N LYS A 140 2.52 1.64 -19.78
CA LYS A 140 2.70 2.87 -20.57
C LYS A 140 3.66 2.68 -21.75
N GLN A 141 4.76 1.96 -21.55
CA GLN A 141 5.71 1.63 -22.62
C GLN A 141 5.06 0.79 -23.72
N LEU A 142 4.25 -0.22 -23.36
CA LEU A 142 3.53 -1.06 -24.32
C LEU A 142 2.51 -0.25 -25.13
N GLN A 143 1.75 0.64 -24.49
CA GLN A 143 0.79 1.51 -25.18
C GLN A 143 1.46 2.44 -26.20
N GLN A 144 2.64 2.99 -25.85
CA GLN A 144 3.42 3.82 -26.79
C GLN A 144 3.94 3.01 -27.99
N GLN A 145 4.23 1.72 -27.83
CA GLN A 145 4.67 0.86 -28.93
C GLN A 145 3.53 0.48 -29.89
N THR A 146 2.28 0.38 -29.42
CA THR A 146 1.13 0.03 -30.28
C THR A 146 0.59 1.22 -31.07
N THR A 147 0.97 2.45 -30.72
CA THR A 147 0.47 3.69 -31.36
C THR A 147 1.40 4.21 -32.46
N ASN A 148 2.59 3.63 -32.60
CA ASN A 148 3.56 3.93 -33.68
C ASN A 148 3.59 2.76 -34.67
#